data_AF-A0A9Q0RWG4-F1
#
_entry.id   AF-A0A9Q0RWG4-F1
#
_cell.length_a   1.000
_cell.length_b   1.000
_cell.length_c   1.000
_cell.angle_alpha   90.00
_cell.angle_beta   90.00
_cell.angle_gamma   90.00
#
_symmetry.space_group_name_H-M   'P 1'
#
loop_
_entity.id
_entity.type
_entity.pdbx_description
1 polymer ?
#
loop_
_entity_poly.entity_id
_entity_poly.type
_entity_poly.pdbx_seq_one_letter_code
_entity_poly.pdbx_strand_id
1 'polypeptide(L)'
;MNFFADKTQFQKRIETDGFTCSEMQDGRPWSYQTDIFCIAGTIHVMLFGDYMQTNKKFGQWDIKSKLPRYLKKHIWSDLFTQFLNIKDIDHLPSLTEFKERIDDELYNMESELQAQIRTLKNILLGR
;
A
#
# COMPACT_ATOMS: atom_id res chain seq x y z
N MET A 1 18.53 13.65 -15.16
CA MET A 1 18.93 14.60 -14.09
C MET A 1 18.91 13.83 -12.78
N ASN A 2 20.07 13.66 -12.12
CA ASN A 2 20.13 13.16 -10.74
C ASN A 2 20.39 14.36 -9.83
N PHE A 3 19.34 14.89 -9.21
CA PHE A 3 19.43 16.01 -8.26
C PHE A 3 20.02 15.59 -6.91
N PHE A 4 20.04 14.29 -6.63
CA PHE A 4 20.57 13.69 -5.41
C PHE A 4 21.47 12.51 -5.76
N ALA A 5 22.42 12.21 -4.86
CA ALA A 5 23.21 11.01 -4.97
C ALA A 5 22.34 9.77 -4.81
N ASP A 6 22.76 8.65 -5.40
CA ASP A 6 22.06 7.38 -5.23
C ASP A 6 21.96 7.05 -3.73
N LYS A 7 20.77 6.58 -3.34
CA LYS A 7 20.42 6.22 -1.95
C LYS A 7 20.42 7.39 -0.95
N THR A 8 20.21 8.63 -1.41
CA THR A 8 19.97 9.75 -0.50
C THR A 8 18.74 9.48 0.38
N GLN A 9 18.85 9.75 1.68
CA GLN A 9 17.77 9.57 2.64
C GLN A 9 17.45 10.88 3.37
N PHE A 10 16.22 10.99 3.84
CA PHE A 10 15.67 12.13 4.55
C PHE A 10 15.23 11.73 5.96
N GLN A 11 15.23 12.67 6.90
CA GLN A 11 14.80 12.45 8.29
C GLN A 11 13.68 13.38 8.73
N LYS A 12 13.20 14.27 7.85
CA LYS A 12 12.12 15.19 8.18
C LYS A 12 10.83 14.38 8.37
N ARG A 13 10.17 14.56 9.51
CA ARG A 13 8.82 14.06 9.72
C ARG A 13 7.83 14.97 8.99
N ILE A 14 6.95 14.36 8.19
CA ILE A 14 5.78 15.03 7.63
C ILE A 14 4.71 15.07 8.72
N GLU A 15 4.09 16.24 8.91
CA GLU A 15 3.09 16.48 9.97
C GLU A 15 1.65 16.29 9.48
N THR A 16 1.44 16.13 8.18
CA THR A 16 0.12 15.87 7.61
C THR A 16 -0.39 14.50 8.04
N ASP A 17 -1.51 14.49 8.75
CA ASP A 17 -2.17 13.27 9.20
C ASP A 17 -2.46 12.32 8.03
N GLY A 18 -2.13 11.04 8.22
CA GLY A 18 -2.30 9.99 7.20
C GLY A 18 -1.16 9.86 6.18
N PHE A 19 -0.20 10.80 6.14
CA PHE A 19 0.96 10.74 5.24
C PHE A 19 2.28 10.41 5.95
N THR A 20 2.24 10.23 7.27
CA THR A 20 3.41 9.87 8.06
C THR A 20 3.71 8.39 7.92
N CYS A 21 4.70 8.02 7.10
CA CYS A 21 5.09 6.63 6.89
C CYS A 21 5.68 5.98 8.16
N SER A 22 5.81 4.65 8.18
CA SER A 22 6.29 3.89 9.34
C SER A 22 7.72 4.30 9.77
N GLU A 23 8.61 4.60 8.83
CA GLU A 23 9.95 5.12 9.12
C GLU A 23 9.89 6.47 9.82
N MET A 24 9.06 7.40 9.34
CA MET A 24 8.87 8.71 9.98
C MET A 24 8.32 8.55 11.39
N GLN A 25 7.36 7.64 11.60
CA GLN A 25 6.79 7.36 12.92
C GLN A 25 7.86 6.82 13.88
N ASP A 26 8.74 5.94 13.40
CA ASP A 26 9.87 5.37 14.15
C ASP A 26 11.09 6.30 14.29
N GLY A 27 11.09 7.46 13.62
CA GLY A 27 12.26 8.35 13.58
C GLY A 27 13.44 7.80 12.78
N ARG A 28 13.18 6.87 11.85
CA ARG A 28 14.16 6.30 10.93
C ARG A 28 14.31 7.16 9.67
N PRO A 29 15.49 7.14 9.02
CA PRO A 29 15.65 7.75 7.71
C PRO A 29 14.78 7.05 6.66
N TRP A 30 14.28 7.82 5.70
CA TRP A 30 13.39 7.35 4.64
C TRP A 30 13.79 7.94 3.27
N SER A 31 13.41 7.25 2.20
CA SER A 31 13.52 7.69 0.81
C SER A 31 12.26 7.21 0.07
N TYR A 32 12.37 6.16 -0.76
CA TYR A 32 11.25 5.60 -1.54
C TYR A 32 10.17 4.92 -0.68
N GLN A 33 10.46 4.62 0.58
CA GLN A 33 9.52 4.03 1.53
C GLN A 33 8.25 4.89 1.68
N THR A 34 8.36 6.22 1.56
CA THR A 34 7.21 7.11 1.66
C THR A 34 6.18 6.87 0.54
N ASP A 35 6.63 6.64 -0.69
CA ASP A 35 5.73 6.39 -1.82
C ASP A 35 5.09 5.02 -1.72
N ILE A 36 5.84 4.01 -1.25
CA ILE A 36 5.33 2.66 -1.01
C ILE A 36 4.24 2.70 0.08
N PHE A 37 4.44 3.50 1.13
CA PHE A 37 3.41 3.74 2.14
C PHE A 37 2.16 4.42 1.55
N CYS A 38 2.32 5.40 0.65
CA CYS A 38 1.21 6.05 -0.04
C CYS A 38 0.43 5.07 -0.95
N ILE A 39 1.11 4.14 -1.60
CA ILE A 39 0.47 3.06 -2.38
C ILE A 39 -0.36 2.19 -1.45
N ALA A 40 0.18 1.75 -0.31
CA ALA A 40 -0.57 1.00 0.70
C ALA A 40 -1.80 1.77 1.20
N GLY A 41 -1.64 3.07 1.47
CA GLY A 41 -2.74 3.96 1.86
C GLY A 41 -3.85 4.04 0.81
N THR A 42 -3.49 4.15 -0.47
CA THR A 42 -4.44 4.21 -1.59
C THR A 42 -5.19 2.89 -1.74
N ILE A 43 -4.48 1.76 -1.64
CA ILE A 43 -5.09 0.43 -1.63
C ILE A 43 -6.09 0.30 -0.47
N HIS A 44 -5.72 0.73 0.74
CA HIS A 44 -6.64 0.69 1.88
C HIS A 44 -7.93 1.47 1.61
N VAL A 45 -7.83 2.69 1.08
CA VAL A 45 -9.03 3.49 0.74
C VAL A 45 -9.90 2.77 -0.30
N MET A 46 -9.30 2.13 -1.31
CA MET A 46 -10.07 1.37 -2.30
C MET A 46 -10.76 0.13 -1.70
N LEU A 47 -10.18 -0.49 -0.68
CA LEU A 47 -10.73 -1.70 -0.05
C LEU A 47 -11.78 -1.41 1.03
N PHE A 48 -11.61 -0.33 1.79
CA PHE A 48 -12.40 -0.05 3.00
C PHE A 48 -13.24 1.24 2.90
N GLY A 49 -12.92 2.14 1.98
CA GLY A 49 -13.59 3.43 1.83
C GLY A 49 -13.18 4.50 2.85
N ASP A 50 -12.18 4.22 3.68
CA ASP A 50 -11.66 5.15 4.70
C ASP A 50 -10.12 5.24 4.68
N TYR A 51 -9.59 6.30 5.30
CA TYR A 51 -8.16 6.55 5.35
C TYR A 51 -7.43 5.51 6.20
N MET A 52 -6.29 5.04 5.68
CA MET A 52 -5.46 4.05 6.35
C MET A 52 -4.97 4.56 7.70
N GLN A 53 -5.25 3.79 8.75
CA GLN A 53 -4.64 3.97 10.05
C GLN A 53 -3.75 2.79 10.37
N THR A 54 -2.53 3.06 10.84
CA THR A 54 -1.58 2.03 11.24
C THR A 54 -1.47 1.93 12.76
N ASN A 55 -1.05 0.78 13.24
CA ASN A 55 -0.61 0.58 14.62
C ASN A 55 0.67 -0.26 14.63
N LYS A 56 1.43 -0.15 15.73
CA LYS A 56 2.62 -0.97 15.94
C LYS A 56 2.32 -2.04 16.98
N LYS A 57 2.50 -3.31 16.63
CA LYS A 57 2.32 -4.47 17.51
C LYS A 57 3.56 -5.36 17.43
N PHE A 58 4.12 -5.71 18.58
CA PHE A 58 5.33 -6.58 18.66
C PHE A 58 6.50 -6.10 17.78
N GLY A 59 6.63 -4.78 17.60
CA GLY A 59 7.69 -4.19 16.77
C GLY A 59 7.36 -4.08 15.27
N GLN A 60 6.23 -4.63 14.81
CA GLN A 60 5.79 -4.57 13.42
C GLN A 60 4.60 -3.62 13.23
N TRP A 61 4.59 -2.89 12.13
CA TRP A 61 3.51 -2.02 11.69
C TRP A 61 2.45 -2.84 10.95
N ASP A 62 1.20 -2.62 11.30
CA ASP A 62 0.04 -3.24 10.66
C ASP A 62 -1.09 -2.22 10.51
N ILE A 63 -2.05 -2.50 9.64
CA ILE A 63 -3.27 -1.70 9.52
C ILE A 63 -4.19 -1.97 10.72
N LYS A 64 -4.91 -0.93 11.18
CA LYS A 64 -5.91 -1.10 12.24
C LYS A 64 -7.14 -1.86 11.76
N SER A 65 -7.48 -1.73 10.49
CA SER A 65 -8.65 -2.34 9.85
C SER A 65 -8.49 -3.85 9.72
N LYS A 66 -9.55 -4.60 10.04
CA LYS A 66 -9.54 -6.06 9.90
C LYS A 66 -9.87 -6.44 8.46
N LEU A 67 -8.94 -7.09 7.77
CA LEU A 67 -9.17 -7.64 6.44
C LEU A 67 -10.29 -8.70 6.46
N PRO A 68 -11.41 -8.48 5.72
CA PRO A 68 -12.46 -9.48 5.59
C PRO A 68 -11.94 -10.74 4.90
N ARG A 69 -12.44 -11.92 5.31
CA ARG A 69 -11.96 -13.20 4.76
C ARG A 69 -12.21 -13.35 3.26
N TYR A 70 -13.31 -12.78 2.76
CA TYR A 70 -13.68 -12.84 1.35
C TYR A 70 -12.72 -12.03 0.45
N LEU A 71 -11.98 -11.09 1.01
CA LEU A 71 -11.14 -10.16 0.25
C LEU A 71 -9.78 -10.77 -0.13
N LYS A 72 -9.66 -12.09 -0.31
CA LYS A 72 -8.34 -12.74 -0.56
C LYS A 72 -7.27 -12.31 0.45
N LYS A 73 -7.62 -12.42 1.75
CA LYS A 73 -6.82 -11.92 2.89
C LYS A 73 -5.31 -12.17 2.77
N HIS A 74 -4.90 -13.31 2.21
CA HIS A 74 -3.49 -13.69 2.08
C HIS A 74 -2.67 -12.69 1.23
N ILE A 75 -3.24 -12.13 0.16
CA ILE A 75 -2.54 -11.18 -0.73
C ILE A 75 -2.33 -9.86 -0.01
N TRP A 76 -3.44 -9.27 0.48
CA TRP A 76 -3.38 -7.95 1.11
C TRP A 76 -2.61 -7.97 2.42
N SER A 77 -2.75 -9.04 3.23
CA SER A 77 -2.00 -9.15 4.48
C SER A 77 -0.50 -9.14 4.23
N ASP A 78 -0.04 -9.85 3.21
CA ASP A 78 1.38 -9.89 2.84
C ASP A 78 1.83 -8.55 2.25
N LEU A 79 1.03 -7.94 1.37
CA LEU A 79 1.30 -6.61 0.81
C LEU A 79 1.45 -5.55 1.90
N PHE A 80 0.47 -5.44 2.82
CA PHE A 80 0.53 -4.48 3.91
C PHE A 80 1.71 -4.76 4.84
N THR A 81 2.00 -6.03 5.13
CA THR A 81 3.17 -6.38 5.97
C THR A 81 4.46 -5.91 5.32
N GLN A 82 4.69 -6.20 4.04
CA GLN A 82 5.92 -5.83 3.37
C GLN A 82 6.04 -4.31 3.12
N PHE A 83 4.94 -3.65 2.77
CA PHE A 83 4.96 -2.22 2.44
C PHE A 83 5.10 -1.34 3.68
N LEU A 84 4.60 -1.79 4.84
CA LEU A 84 4.68 -1.04 6.09
C LEU A 84 5.95 -1.35 6.91
N ASN A 85 6.64 -2.45 6.64
CA ASN A 85 7.77 -2.93 7.44
C ASN A 85 9.08 -3.00 6.65
N ILE A 86 9.38 -1.96 5.87
CA ILE A 86 10.63 -1.90 5.10
C ILE A 86 11.80 -1.63 6.05
N LYS A 87 12.83 -2.47 5.98
CA LYS A 87 13.98 -2.39 6.88
C LYS A 87 14.85 -1.15 6.62
N ASP A 88 15.26 -0.97 5.37
CA ASP A 88 16.09 0.15 4.91
C ASP A 88 15.99 0.28 3.38
N ILE A 89 16.77 1.18 2.77
CA ILE A 89 16.73 1.48 1.33
C ILE A 89 17.24 0.32 0.45
N ASP A 90 18.02 -0.60 1.00
CA ASP A 90 18.56 -1.75 0.27
C ASP A 90 17.60 -2.96 0.29
N HIS A 91 16.53 -2.89 1.09
CA HIS A 91 15.53 -3.93 1.25
C HIS A 91 14.14 -3.47 0.79
N LEU A 92 14.08 -2.68 -0.29
CA LEU A 92 12.81 -2.28 -0.88
C LEU A 92 12.07 -3.48 -1.48
N PRO A 93 10.76 -3.62 -1.25
CA PRO A 93 9.97 -4.69 -1.86
C PRO A 93 9.92 -4.53 -3.38
N SER A 94 9.92 -5.66 -4.12
CA SER A 94 9.81 -5.67 -5.57
C SER A 94 8.39 -5.35 -6.00
N LEU A 95 8.13 -4.12 -6.45
CA LEU A 95 6.81 -3.70 -6.94
C LEU A 95 6.33 -4.55 -8.13
N THR A 96 7.27 -5.06 -8.94
CA THR A 96 6.97 -5.95 -10.07
C THR A 96 6.37 -7.28 -9.60
N GLU A 97 6.94 -7.90 -8.56
CA GLU A 97 6.42 -9.17 -8.01
C GLU A 97 5.01 -8.99 -7.44
N PHE A 98 4.75 -7.86 -6.76
CA PHE A 98 3.41 -7.55 -6.27
C PHE A 98 2.41 -7.32 -7.40
N LYS A 99 2.85 -6.65 -8.47
CA LYS A 99 2.03 -6.45 -9.65
C LYS A 99 1.68 -7.79 -10.31
N GLU A 100 2.66 -8.67 -10.52
CA GLU A 100 2.45 -9.99 -11.12
C GLU A 100 1.45 -10.82 -10.31
N ARG A 101 1.60 -10.86 -8.98
CA ARG A 101 0.67 -11.57 -8.09
C ARG A 101 -0.77 -11.04 -8.17
N ILE A 102 -0.92 -9.72 -8.31
CA ILE A 102 -2.25 -9.11 -8.49
C ILE A 102 -2.79 -9.45 -9.88
N ASP A 103 -1.97 -9.34 -10.93
CA ASP A 103 -2.36 -9.63 -12.31
C ASP A 103 -2.80 -11.10 -12.48
N ASP A 104 -2.12 -12.05 -11.82
CA ASP A 104 -2.48 -13.47 -11.81
C ASP A 104 -3.88 -13.71 -11.20
N GLU A 105 -4.19 -13.00 -10.11
CA GLU A 105 -5.51 -13.09 -9.47
C GLU A 105 -6.59 -12.39 -10.29
N LEU A 106 -6.26 -11.28 -10.95
CA LEU A 106 -7.17 -10.61 -11.89
C LEU A 106 -7.47 -11.49 -13.10
N TYR A 107 -6.49 -12.22 -13.62
CA TYR A 107 -6.68 -13.16 -14.74
C TYR A 107 -7.70 -14.25 -14.38
N ASN A 108 -7.63 -14.78 -13.16
CA ASN A 108 -8.58 -15.78 -12.67
C ASN A 108 -10.01 -15.24 -12.47
N MET A 109 -10.17 -13.91 -12.39
CA MET A 109 -11.45 -13.24 -12.14
C MET A 109 -11.88 -12.35 -13.32
N GLU A 110 -11.31 -12.53 -14.51
CA GLU A 110 -11.48 -11.60 -15.64
C GLU A 110 -12.96 -11.33 -15.97
N SER A 111 -13.79 -12.37 -16.00
CA SER A 111 -15.22 -12.23 -16.29
C SER A 111 -15.96 -11.40 -15.24
N GLU A 112 -15.69 -11.64 -13.95
CA GLU A 112 -16.28 -10.89 -12.84
C GLU A 112 -15.79 -9.44 -12.83
N LEU A 113 -14.49 -9.23 -13.06
CA LEU A 113 -13.89 -7.90 -13.18
C LEU A 113 -14.57 -7.09 -14.27
N GLN A 114 -14.76 -7.67 -15.47
CA GLN A 114 -15.45 -6.99 -16.56
C GLN A 114 -16.89 -6.61 -16.20
N ALA A 115 -17.60 -7.45 -15.45
CA ALA A 115 -18.94 -7.13 -14.96
C ALA A 115 -18.90 -5.96 -13.95
N GLN A 116 -17.98 -5.98 -12.98
CA GLN A 116 -17.84 -4.90 -11.98
C GLN A 116 -17.42 -3.57 -12.62
N ILE A 117 -16.52 -3.60 -13.62
CA ILE A 117 -16.13 -2.39 -14.37
C ILE A 117 -17.35 -1.79 -15.09
N ARG A 118 -18.20 -2.61 -15.70
CA ARG A 118 -19.45 -2.14 -16.34
C ARG A 118 -20.40 -1.53 -15.32
N THR A 119 -20.57 -2.15 -14.15
CA THR A 119 -21.38 -1.61 -13.06
C THR A 119 -20.85 -0.26 -12.60
N LEU A 120 -19.55 -0.15 -12.33
CA LEU A 120 -18.90 1.10 -11.95
C LEU A 120 -19.10 2.19 -13.02
N LYS A 121 -18.93 1.84 -14.30
CA LYS A 121 -19.18 2.75 -15.42
C LYS A 121 -20.62 3.28 -15.42
N ASN A 122 -21.61 2.41 -15.19
CA ASN A 122 -23.01 2.83 -15.16
C ASN A 122 -23.29 3.78 -13.99
N ILE A 123 -22.77 3.47 -12.79
CA ILE A 123 -22.87 4.33 -11.61
C ILE A 123 -22.28 5.72 -11.90
N LEU A 124 -21.07 5.78 -12.49
CA LEU A 124 -20.40 7.04 -12.81
C LEU A 124 -21.12 7.86 -13.89
N LEU A 125 -21.87 7.20 -14.77
CA LEU A 125 -22.69 7.85 -15.81
C LEU A 125 -24.12 8.16 -15.33
N GLY A 126 -24.47 7.83 -14.09
CA GLY A 126 -25.82 8.01 -13.53
C GLY A 126 -26.90 7.19 -14.23
N ARG A 127 -26.55 6.00 -14.76
CA ARG A 127 -27.45 5.08 -15.47
C ARG A 127 -27.74 3.84 -14.67
#